data_AF-A0A9X6NMC0-F1
#
_entry.id   AF-A0A9X6NMC0-F1
#
_cell.length_a   1.000
_cell.length_b   1.000
_cell.length_c   1.000
_cell.angle_alpha   90.00
_cell.angle_beta   90.00
_cell.angle_gamma   90.00
#
_symmetry.space_group_name_H-M   'P 1'
#
loop_
_entity.id
_entity.type
_entity.pdbx_description
1 polymer ?
#
loop_
_entity_poly.entity_id
_entity_poly.type
_entity_poly.pdbx_seq_one_letter_code
_entity_poly.pdbx_strand_id
1 'polypeptide(L)' 'MSSISLPAFYVVVLFLPVEQGSLFLGGKSTDKFVRIVLQHLARHFLDRKSKRACFDMYERALASFIKTKGSDWEVSPSQS' A
#
# COMPACT_ATOMS: atom_id res chain seq x y z
N MET A 1 -19.40 -10.96 -1.63
CA MET A 1 -17.99 -10.59 -1.75
C MET A 1 -17.20 -11.88 -1.80
N SER A 2 -16.53 -12.19 -2.91
CA SER A 2 -15.71 -13.41 -2.98
C SER A 2 -14.46 -13.17 -2.13
N SER A 3 -14.44 -13.72 -0.92
CA SER A 3 -13.28 -13.73 -0.05
C SER A 3 -12.21 -14.58 -0.73
N ILE A 4 -11.12 -13.96 -1.16
CA ILE A 4 -9.90 -14.68 -1.52
C ILE A 4 -9.52 -15.49 -0.28
N SER A 5 -9.57 -16.83 -0.38
CA SER A 5 -9.26 -17.74 0.72
C SER A 5 -7.75 -17.78 0.97
N LEU A 6 -7.21 -16.68 1.48
CA LEU A 6 -5.83 -16.59 1.92
C LEU A 6 -5.81 -16.68 3.45
N PRO A 7 -5.08 -17.63 4.05
CA PRO A 7 -4.90 -17.64 5.50
C PRO A 7 -4.28 -16.32 5.98
N ALA A 8 -4.72 -15.83 7.14
CA ALA A 8 -4.29 -14.52 7.64
C ALA A 8 -2.75 -14.40 7.79
N PHE A 9 -2.07 -15.51 8.14
CA PHE A 9 -0.62 -15.53 8.33
C PHE A 9 0.20 -15.33 7.04
N TYR A 10 -0.41 -15.40 5.85
CA TYR A 10 0.26 -15.06 4.59
C TYR A 10 0.41 -13.56 4.36
N VAL A 11 -0.27 -12.73 5.16
CA VAL A 11 -0.19 -11.28 5.08
C VAL A 11 0.87 -10.79 6.07
N VAL A 12 2.03 -10.42 5.55
CA VAL A 12 3.13 -9.84 6.33
C VAL A 12 3.14 -8.33 6.11
N VAL A 13 3.15 -7.56 7.20
CA VAL A 13 3.21 -6.10 7.18
C VAL A 13 4.46 -5.66 7.94
N LEU A 14 5.33 -4.90 7.27
CA LEU A 14 6.53 -4.31 7.86
C LEU A 14 6.33 -2.81 7.98
N PHE A 15 6.53 -2.27 9.19
CA PHE A 15 6.55 -0.83 9.44
C PHE A 15 8.00 -0.37 9.49
N LEU A 16 8.40 0.39 8.47
CA LEU A 16 9.75 0.91 8.34
C LEU A 16 9.72 2.42 8.61
N PRO A 17 10.21 2.89 9.77
CA PRO A 17 10.30 4.33 10.03
C PRO A 17 11.31 4.96 9.09
N VAL A 18 10.97 6.15 8.58
CA VAL A 18 11.87 6.99 7.79
C VAL A 18 12.25 8.19 8.65
N GLU A 19 13.54 8.53 8.66
CA GLU A 19 14.02 9.70 9.39
C GLU A 19 13.38 10.99 8.84
N GLN A 20 13.09 11.93 9.73
CA GLN A 20 12.54 13.23 9.33
C GLN A 20 13.48 13.91 8.33
N GLY A 21 12.91 14.57 7.33
CA GLY A 21 13.67 15.25 6.29
C GLY A 21 14.22 14.33 5.19
N SER A 22 14.17 13.00 5.36
CA SER A 22 14.81 12.04 4.44
C SER A 22 13.88 11.50 3.35
N LEU A 23 12.59 11.83 3.38
CA LEU A 23 11.63 11.47 2.35
C LEU A 23 11.36 12.65 1.43
N PHE A 24 11.57 12.47 0.13
CA PHE A 24 11.39 13.51 -0.88
C PHE A 24 10.29 13.14 -1.88
N LEU A 25 9.31 14.03 -2.03
CA LEU A 25 8.26 13.95 -3.05
C LEU A 25 8.47 15.07 -4.06
N GLY A 26 8.72 14.73 -5.33
CA GLY A 26 8.98 15.72 -6.39
C GLY A 26 10.19 16.64 -6.09
N GLY A 27 11.20 16.14 -5.39
CA GLY A 27 12.39 16.90 -5.00
C GLY A 27 12.22 17.77 -3.74
N LYS A 28 11.05 17.74 -3.09
CA LYS A 28 10.81 18.45 -1.82
C LYS A 28 10.71 17.47 -0.66
N SER A 29 11.38 17.77 0.44
CA SER A 29 11.30 16.95 1.64
C SER A 29 9.90 17.03 2.27
N THR A 30 9.38 15.93 2.81
CA THR A 30 8.10 15.86 3.50
C THR A 30 8.06 14.77 4.55
N ASP A 31 7.55 15.11 5.74
CA ASP A 31 7.33 14.16 6.85
C ASP A 31 5.86 13.68 6.92
N LYS A 32 5.02 14.12 5.96
CA LYS A 32 3.58 13.84 5.93
C LYS A 32 3.21 12.92 4.77
N PHE A 33 4.05 11.94 4.49
CA PHE A 33 3.85 11.00 3.40
C PHE A 33 4.12 9.57 3.83
N VAL A 34 3.24 8.65 3.42
CA VAL A 34 3.40 7.21 3.66
C VAL A 34 3.50 6.49 2.31
N ARG A 35 4.61 5.78 2.09
CA ARG A 35 4.76 4.91 0.92
C ARG A 35 4.41 3.47 1.28
N ILE A 36 3.47 2.89 0.53
CA ILE A 36 3.06 1.48 0.70
C ILE A 36 3.47 0.71 -0.55
N VAL A 37 4.25 -0.34 -0.35
CA VAL A 37 4.71 -1.25 -1.40
C VAL A 37 4.13 -2.63 -1.12
N LEU A 38 3.44 -3.20 -2.11
CA LEU A 38 2.79 -4.50 -2.00
C LEU A 38 3.47 -5.53 -2.89
N GLN A 39 3.85 -6.66 -2.29
CA GLN A 39 4.40 -7.79 -3.02
C GLN A 39 3.49 -9.01 -2.86
N HIS A 40 2.85 -9.44 -3.95
CA HIS A 40 2.05 -10.67 -3.98
C HIS A 40 2.92 -11.82 -4.48
N LEU A 41 3.32 -12.72 -3.56
CA LEU A 41 4.12 -13.90 -3.89
C LEU A 41 3.27 -15.15 -4.16
N ALA A 42 2.17 -15.32 -3.40
CA ALA A 42 1.38 -16.56 -3.43
C ALA A 42 0.36 -16.62 -4.58
N ARG A 43 0.09 -15.48 -5.24
CA ARG A 43 -0.97 -15.33 -6.25
C ARG A 43 -0.60 -14.27 -7.27
N HIS A 44 -1.04 -14.50 -8.50
CA HIS A 44 -1.00 -13.51 -9.58
C HIS A 44 -2.42 -13.03 -9.90
N PHE A 45 -2.53 -11.77 -10.32
CA PHE A 45 -3.78 -11.26 -10.86
C PHE A 45 -4.01 -11.82 -12.26
N LEU A 46 -5.19 -12.39 -12.51
CA LEU A 46 -5.54 -12.97 -13.81
C LEU A 46 -5.75 -11.90 -14.89
N ASP A 47 -6.26 -10.73 -14.50
CA ASP A 47 -6.57 -9.64 -15.42
C ASP A 47 -6.41 -8.26 -14.76
N ARG A 48 -6.36 -7.20 -15.59
CA ARG A 48 -6.17 -5.81 -15.13
C ARG A 48 -7.33 -5.30 -14.27
N LYS A 49 -8.57 -5.74 -14.52
CA LYS A 49 -9.75 -5.31 -13.76
C LYS A 49 -9.72 -5.88 -12.35
N SER A 50 -9.37 -7.16 -12.21
CA SER A 50 -9.17 -7.82 -10.93
C SER A 50 -8.02 -7.21 -10.13
N LYS A 51 -6.91 -6.87 -10.81
CA LYS A 51 -5.82 -6.09 -10.19
C LYS A 51 -6.32 -4.74 -9.68
N ARG A 52 -7.02 -3.96 -10.52
CA ARG A 52 -7.53 -2.64 -10.14
C ARG A 52 -8.48 -2.71 -8.95
N ALA A 53 -9.44 -3.64 -8.97
CA ALA A 53 -10.39 -3.82 -7.88
C ALA A 53 -9.69 -4.16 -6.55
N CYS A 54 -8.62 -4.97 -6.60
CA CYS A 54 -7.82 -5.27 -5.41
C CYS A 54 -7.09 -4.03 -4.88
N PHE A 55 -6.49 -3.23 -5.76
CA PHE A 55 -5.85 -1.97 -5.35
C PHE A 55 -6.86 -0.97 -4.77
N ASP A 56 -8.06 -0.86 -5.34
CA ASP A 56 -9.13 -0.01 -4.78
C ASP A 56 -9.58 -0.50 -3.38
N MET A 57 -9.48 -1.79 -3.08
CA MET A 57 -9.72 -2.31 -1.72
C MET A 57 -8.63 -1.89 -0.74
N TYR A 58 -7.36 -1.93 -1.14
CA TYR A 58 -6.25 -1.44 -0.30
C TYR A 58 -6.41 0.06 0.00
N GLU A 59 -6.69 0.87 -1.02
CA GLU A 59 -6.93 2.30 -0.88
C GLU A 59 -8.03 2.60 0.16
N ARG A 60 -9.18 1.91 0.04
CA ARG A 60 -10.30 2.09 0.99
C ARG A 60 -9.94 1.67 2.41
N ALA A 61 -9.23 0.56 2.58
CA ALA A 61 -8.83 0.07 3.90
C ALA A 61 -7.85 1.03 4.60
N LEU A 62 -6.92 1.60 3.83
CA LEU A 62 -5.83 2.44 4.36
C LEU A 62 -6.24 3.90 4.56
N ALA A 63 -7.16 4.42 3.74
CA ALA A 63 -7.57 5.82 3.76
C ALA A 63 -7.99 6.30 5.16
N SER A 64 -8.73 5.48 5.92
CA SER A 64 -9.20 5.85 7.26
C SER A 64 -8.08 6.04 8.28
N PHE A 65 -6.93 5.38 8.10
CA PHE A 65 -5.79 5.46 9.02
C PHE A 65 -4.81 6.57 8.65
N ILE A 66 -4.66 6.84 7.35
CA ILE A 66 -3.64 7.76 6.84
C ILE A 66 -4.22 9.17 6.65
N LYS A 67 -5.38 9.27 5.98
CA LYS A 67 -6.01 10.57 5.69
C LYS A 67 -6.41 11.31 6.96
N THR A 68 -6.86 10.58 7.99
CA THR A 68 -7.23 11.15 9.29
C THR A 68 -6.06 11.82 10.01
N LYS A 69 -4.81 11.49 9.65
CA LYS A 69 -3.60 12.10 10.19
C LYS A 69 -3.07 13.26 9.33
N GLY A 70 -3.79 13.65 8.27
CA GLY A 70 -3.39 14.72 7.36
C GLY A 70 -2.14 14.41 6.55
N SER A 71 -1.86 13.11 6.31
CA SER A 71 -0.76 12.66 5.47
C SER A 71 -1.28 12.14 4.14
N ASP A 72 -0.47 12.33 3.09
CA ASP A 72 -0.70 11.74 1.77
C ASP A 72 -0.09 10.33 1.72
N TRP A 73 -0.56 9.50 0.78
CA TRP A 73 0.02 8.17 0.57
C TRP A 73 -0.03 7.71 -0.88
N GLU A 74 0.80 6.73 -1.18
CA GLU A 74 0.81 6.03 -2.46
C GLU A 74 0.87 4.51 -2.23
N VAL A 75 0.01 3.77 -2.94
CA VAL A 75 0.02 2.31 -3.00
C VAL A 75 0.58 1.87 -4.35
N SER A 76 1.69 1.13 -4.33
CA SER A 76 2.33 0.63 -5.54
C SER A 76 2.66 -0.87 -5.42
N PRO A 77 2.57 -1.64 -6.52
CA PRO A 77 3.13 -2.99 -6.53
C PRO A 77 4.67 -2.90 -6.43
N SER A 78 5.30 -3.89 -5.80
CA SER A 78 6.75 -4.05 -5.90
C SER A 78 7.14 -4.22 -7.37
N GLN A 79 8.13 -3.46 -7.82
CA GLN A 79 8.79 -3.76 -9.09
C GLN A 79 9.76 -4.93 -8.83
N SER A 80 9.49 -6.06 -9.47
CA SER A 80 10.41 -7.21 -9.53
C SER A 80 11.40 -7.03 -10.68
#